data_AF-A0A5C4UQE8-F1
#
_entry.id   AF-A0A5C4UQE8-F1
#
_cell.length_a   1.000
_cell.length_b   1.000
_cell.length_c   1.000
_cell.angle_alpha   90.00
_cell.angle_beta   90.00
_cell.angle_gamma   90.00
#
_symmetry.space_group_name_H-M   'P 1'
#
loop_
_entity.id
_entity.type
_entity.pdbx_description
1 polymer ?
#
loop_
_entity_poly.entity_id
_entity_poly.type
_entity_poly.pdbx_seq_one_letter_code
_entity_poly.pdbx_strand_id
1 'polypeptide(L)'
;MSPGRYSLLNAPWIPVRWVPPAEGSATDDLPEHVGFAELLRRAHEIAGLAVVDPPAHSALLRVLYALTVRVTGLDRVDTSEDDWADRRQQVWEDGRLPVDGIAEYADRYAHRFLAFDPEGGRPWMQDPRLEKQCDPAKTAGVNKLVVTRPAGNNHAWFRHNSDAKPDLPTVSEAVLNLLVWHYWGPSGRCSAREVDGEKTASATAGPLRTALSYHPEGETLFETLLAGLVPPDPRDRLDEDYCPWELAELPDPAAVPREPVGPCSRLTCRSQHALLLVPDDDSRDDHGTPTLVRDAYITWGNRAGRMARDDDFLIWQISQQGNRYPRPADSRRALWRDLDALLLAEPGGSARAKRPKVFDSAAEMPEEVELRVRALGFEQDGQAKDTQFVDGSTPPVLGFVEERLPQIAYPVAELKELGERYGFRMDRALKRAWKTYMDDPKGDADAWTTPAKARYWPAAEDQFWAVFRELSRDPARIDTGFDFEGARRAFLRLAENAYDEVTRSVTGSQRGAKAVFEARVGLRLPSGNRPTQGLTADRS
;
A
#
# COMPACT_ATOMS: atom_id res chain seq x y z
N MET A 1 -17.99 -29.69 -7.74
CA MET A 1 -18.59 -28.46 -7.19
C MET A 1 -20.07 -28.73 -6.94
N SER A 2 -20.57 -28.49 -5.73
CA SER A 2 -22.02 -28.50 -5.51
C SER A 2 -22.63 -27.30 -6.24
N PRO A 3 -23.73 -27.47 -7.00
CA PRO A 3 -24.37 -26.37 -7.72
C PRO A 3 -24.77 -25.23 -6.76
N GLY A 4 -24.58 -23.98 -7.19
CA GLY A 4 -25.01 -22.78 -6.44
C GLY A 4 -24.02 -22.16 -5.44
N ARG A 5 -22.74 -22.58 -5.38
CA ARG A 5 -21.73 -22.03 -4.46
C ARG A 5 -20.59 -21.30 -5.19
N TYR A 6 -20.39 -20.01 -4.90
CA TYR A 6 -19.29 -19.23 -5.47
C TYR A 6 -17.99 -19.47 -4.67
N SER A 7 -17.12 -20.36 -5.17
CA SER A 7 -15.84 -20.68 -4.53
C SER A 7 -14.72 -19.78 -5.00
N LEU A 8 -14.16 -18.95 -4.12
CA LEU A 8 -13.04 -18.05 -4.39
C LEU A 8 -11.72 -18.76 -4.71
N LEU A 9 -11.61 -20.05 -4.39
CA LEU A 9 -10.47 -20.87 -4.82
C LEU A 9 -10.46 -21.09 -6.33
N ASN A 10 -11.64 -21.27 -6.93
CA ASN A 10 -11.76 -21.80 -8.30
C ASN A 10 -12.47 -20.83 -9.26
N ALA A 11 -13.46 -20.08 -8.78
CA ALA A 11 -14.20 -19.13 -9.60
C ALA A 11 -13.26 -18.00 -10.07
N PRO A 12 -13.38 -17.55 -11.32
CA PRO A 12 -12.53 -16.49 -11.86
C PRO A 12 -12.95 -15.13 -11.26
N TRP A 13 -12.18 -14.62 -10.31
CA TRP A 13 -12.51 -13.33 -9.66
C TRP A 13 -11.31 -12.40 -9.48
N ILE A 14 -10.08 -12.93 -9.53
CA ILE A 14 -8.87 -12.13 -9.39
C ILE A 14 -8.39 -11.72 -10.78
N PRO A 15 -8.41 -10.42 -11.13
CA PRO A 15 -7.89 -9.96 -12.40
C PRO A 15 -6.36 -10.10 -12.44
N VAL A 16 -5.83 -10.69 -13.51
CA VAL A 16 -4.39 -10.94 -13.67
C VAL A 16 -3.90 -10.47 -15.03
N ARG A 17 -2.60 -10.18 -15.12
CA ARG A 17 -1.89 -9.96 -16.37
C ARG A 17 -0.88 -11.09 -16.55
N TRP A 18 -1.01 -11.84 -17.64
CA TRP A 18 -0.09 -12.92 -17.99
C TRP A 18 1.24 -12.38 -18.53
N VAL A 19 2.32 -13.12 -18.32
CA VAL A 19 3.60 -12.85 -18.99
C VAL A 19 3.38 -12.97 -20.51
N PRO A 20 3.82 -11.99 -21.31
CA PRO A 20 3.70 -12.08 -22.76
C PRO A 20 4.39 -13.36 -23.27
N PRO A 21 3.75 -14.15 -24.14
CA PRO A 21 4.41 -15.31 -24.71
C PRO A 21 5.62 -14.87 -25.54
N ALA A 22 6.63 -15.73 -25.62
CA ALA A 22 7.79 -15.49 -26.49
C ALA A 22 7.34 -15.28 -27.95
N GLU A 23 8.05 -14.42 -28.69
CA GLU A 23 7.73 -14.12 -30.08
C GLU A 23 7.59 -15.43 -30.90
N GLY A 24 6.41 -15.62 -31.51
CA GLY A 24 6.11 -16.80 -32.33
C GLY A 24 5.44 -17.98 -31.60
N SER A 25 5.23 -17.90 -30.28
CA SER A 25 4.37 -18.83 -29.56
C SER A 25 2.89 -18.52 -29.81
N ALA A 26 2.06 -19.55 -29.95
CA ALA A 26 0.61 -19.38 -29.90
C ALA A 26 0.23 -18.76 -28.55
N THR A 27 -0.64 -17.75 -28.56
CA THR A 27 -1.32 -17.28 -27.35
C THR A 27 -2.42 -18.29 -27.04
N ASP A 28 -2.26 -19.07 -25.98
CA ASP A 28 -3.41 -19.72 -25.37
C ASP A 28 -4.44 -18.64 -24.98
N ASP A 29 -5.73 -18.96 -25.05
CA ASP A 29 -6.82 -18.08 -24.58
C ASP A 29 -6.79 -18.04 -23.04
N LEU A 30 -5.83 -17.28 -22.50
CA LEU A 30 -5.58 -17.20 -21.07
C LEU A 30 -6.64 -16.32 -20.41
N PRO A 31 -7.30 -16.78 -19.33
CA PRO A 31 -8.40 -16.05 -18.74
C PRO A 31 -7.92 -14.76 -18.07
N GLU A 32 -8.67 -13.66 -18.24
CA GLU A 32 -8.37 -12.38 -17.60
C GLU A 32 -8.54 -12.43 -16.07
N HIS A 33 -9.35 -13.37 -15.58
CA HIS A 33 -9.63 -13.58 -14.16
C HIS A 33 -9.40 -15.03 -13.75
N VAL A 34 -8.82 -15.25 -12.58
CA VAL A 34 -8.56 -16.58 -12.01
C VAL A 34 -9.03 -16.67 -10.55
N GLY A 35 -9.17 -17.89 -10.04
CA GLY A 35 -9.35 -18.13 -8.60
C GLY A 35 -8.01 -18.25 -7.87
N PHE A 36 -8.03 -18.29 -6.53
CA PHE A 36 -6.79 -18.38 -5.74
C PHE A 36 -5.93 -19.61 -6.08
N ALA A 37 -6.55 -20.79 -6.29
CA ALA A 37 -5.80 -22.02 -6.53
C ALA A 37 -5.03 -21.95 -7.86
N GLU A 38 -5.69 -21.50 -8.92
CA GLU A 38 -5.07 -21.31 -10.22
C GLU A 38 -4.00 -20.21 -10.21
N LEU A 39 -4.28 -19.10 -9.51
CA LEU A 39 -3.33 -18.00 -9.35
C LEU A 39 -2.03 -18.46 -8.69
N LEU A 40 -2.10 -19.22 -7.59
CA LEU A 40 -0.89 -19.73 -6.92
C LEU A 40 -0.16 -20.75 -7.79
N ARG A 41 -0.90 -21.66 -8.45
CA ARG A 41 -0.32 -22.70 -9.33
C ARG A 41 0.46 -22.10 -10.49
N ARG A 42 -0.04 -21.01 -11.08
CA ARG A 42 0.54 -20.33 -12.24
C ARG A 42 1.17 -18.98 -11.92
N ALA A 43 1.55 -18.74 -10.67
CA ALA A 43 2.15 -17.47 -10.27
C ALA A 43 3.42 -17.13 -11.06
N HIS A 44 4.16 -18.15 -11.52
CA HIS A 44 5.36 -18.02 -12.36
C HIS A 44 5.06 -17.64 -13.82
N GLU A 45 3.80 -17.72 -14.26
CA GLU A 45 3.35 -17.35 -15.61
C GLU A 45 2.56 -16.01 -15.61
N ILE A 46 2.32 -15.44 -14.43
CA ILE A 46 1.56 -14.22 -14.22
C ILE A 46 2.55 -13.07 -14.00
N ALA A 47 2.50 -12.03 -14.84
CA ALA A 47 3.34 -10.83 -14.71
C ALA A 47 2.89 -9.89 -13.58
N GLY A 48 1.69 -10.09 -13.03
CA GLY A 48 1.18 -9.33 -11.89
C GLY A 48 -0.34 -9.29 -11.82
N LEU A 49 -0.86 -8.71 -10.75
CA LEU A 49 -2.30 -8.50 -10.56
C LEU A 49 -2.78 -7.31 -11.40
N ALA A 50 -3.93 -7.44 -12.05
CA ALA A 50 -4.60 -6.37 -12.79
C ALA A 50 -5.68 -5.68 -11.96
N VAL A 51 -5.45 -5.56 -10.65
CA VAL A 51 -6.36 -4.86 -9.72
C VAL A 51 -6.18 -3.36 -9.85
N VAL A 52 -7.24 -2.67 -10.28
CA VAL A 52 -7.22 -1.23 -10.57
C VAL A 52 -7.10 -0.38 -9.30
N ASP A 53 -7.78 -0.78 -8.22
CA ASP A 53 -7.83 -0.02 -6.98
C ASP A 53 -6.60 -0.35 -6.09
N PRO A 54 -5.67 0.59 -5.85
CA PRO A 54 -4.46 0.33 -5.06
C PRO A 54 -4.69 -0.24 -3.65
N PRO A 55 -5.68 0.22 -2.85
CA PRO A 55 -5.94 -0.40 -1.55
C PRO A 55 -6.43 -1.85 -1.67
N ALA A 56 -7.22 -2.17 -2.71
CA ALA A 56 -7.66 -3.54 -2.94
C ALA A 56 -6.50 -4.44 -3.36
N HIS A 57 -5.62 -3.93 -4.24
CA HIS A 57 -4.40 -4.62 -4.66
C HIS A 57 -3.52 -4.93 -3.45
N SER A 58 -3.24 -3.93 -2.61
CA SER A 58 -2.39 -4.09 -1.43
C SER A 58 -2.99 -5.04 -0.38
N ALA A 59 -4.31 -5.04 -0.22
CA ALA A 59 -5.00 -5.99 0.66
C ALA A 59 -4.95 -7.42 0.10
N LEU A 60 -5.16 -7.59 -1.21
CA LEU A 60 -5.08 -8.89 -1.87
C LEU A 60 -3.66 -9.48 -1.78
N LEU A 61 -2.61 -8.67 -1.97
CA LEU A 61 -1.23 -9.13 -1.79
C LEU A 61 -0.99 -9.69 -0.39
N ARG A 62 -1.52 -9.06 0.68
CA ARG A 62 -1.40 -9.58 2.05
C ARG A 62 -2.05 -10.95 2.22
N VAL A 63 -3.23 -11.15 1.62
CA VAL A 63 -3.89 -12.46 1.60
C VAL A 63 -3.03 -13.47 0.83
N LEU A 64 -2.49 -13.09 -0.33
CA LEU A 64 -1.66 -13.97 -1.15
C LEU A 64 -0.33 -14.31 -0.46
N TYR A 65 0.30 -13.39 0.26
CA TYR A 65 1.49 -13.69 1.06
C TYR A 65 1.18 -14.70 2.15
N ALA A 66 0.07 -14.53 2.88
CA ALA A 66 -0.35 -15.50 3.89
C ALA A 66 -0.62 -16.89 3.29
N LEU A 67 -1.28 -16.96 2.13
CA LEU A 67 -1.45 -18.23 1.41
C LEU A 67 -0.13 -18.82 0.94
N THR A 68 0.80 -17.99 0.47
CA THR A 68 2.13 -18.40 0.01
C THR A 68 2.92 -19.02 1.16
N VAL A 69 2.92 -18.38 2.33
CA VAL A 69 3.52 -18.94 3.56
C VAL A 69 2.97 -20.34 3.84
N ARG A 70 1.64 -20.50 3.81
CA ARG A 70 0.97 -21.79 4.09
C ARG A 70 1.31 -22.89 3.10
N VAL A 71 1.24 -22.60 1.80
CA VAL A 71 1.46 -23.65 0.77
C VAL A 71 2.92 -24.02 0.65
N THR A 72 3.84 -23.11 0.99
CA THR A 72 5.29 -23.38 0.99
C THR A 72 5.76 -24.10 2.25
N GLY A 73 4.99 -24.04 3.35
CA GLY A 73 5.36 -24.58 4.64
C GLY A 73 6.37 -23.70 5.39
N LEU A 74 6.56 -22.45 4.97
CA LEU A 74 7.46 -21.49 5.63
C LEU A 74 6.98 -21.07 7.03
N ASP A 75 5.76 -21.43 7.40
CA ASP A 75 5.19 -21.35 8.75
C ASP A 75 5.51 -22.57 9.64
N ARG A 76 6.20 -23.58 9.12
CA ARG A 76 6.50 -24.85 9.83
C ARG A 76 7.99 -25.17 9.93
N VAL A 77 8.82 -24.29 9.41
CA VAL A 77 10.27 -24.43 9.51
C VAL A 77 10.69 -24.11 10.94
N ASP A 78 11.71 -24.82 11.46
CA ASP A 78 12.29 -24.49 12.76
C ASP A 78 12.67 -23.01 12.78
N THR A 79 12.51 -22.35 13.94
CA THR A 79 12.55 -20.87 14.05
C THR A 79 13.93 -20.24 13.81
N SER A 80 14.90 -21.00 13.28
CA SER A 80 16.17 -20.43 12.84
C SER A 80 15.97 -19.67 11.52
N GLU A 81 16.62 -18.50 11.41
CA GLU A 81 16.57 -17.70 10.18
C GLU A 81 17.18 -18.46 8.99
N ASP A 82 18.21 -19.28 9.26
CA ASP A 82 18.90 -20.09 8.25
C ASP A 82 17.97 -21.14 7.62
N ASP A 83 17.22 -21.89 8.42
CA ASP A 83 16.31 -22.92 7.90
C ASP A 83 15.19 -22.30 7.05
N TRP A 84 14.67 -21.14 7.47
CA TRP A 84 13.63 -20.43 6.72
C TRP A 84 14.15 -19.91 5.38
N ALA A 85 15.37 -19.34 5.38
CA ALA A 85 16.03 -18.86 4.18
C ALA A 85 16.30 -20.02 3.20
N ASP A 86 16.80 -21.15 3.69
CA ASP A 86 17.05 -22.36 2.89
C ASP A 86 15.75 -22.89 2.26
N ARG A 87 14.65 -22.93 3.02
CA ARG A 87 13.35 -23.36 2.48
C ARG A 87 12.84 -22.40 1.41
N ARG A 88 12.97 -21.08 1.60
CA ARG A 88 12.58 -20.09 0.59
C ARG A 88 13.44 -20.21 -0.67
N GLN A 89 14.74 -20.40 -0.50
CA GLN A 89 15.68 -20.61 -1.59
C GLN A 89 15.34 -21.87 -2.40
N GLN A 90 15.00 -22.98 -1.73
CA GLN A 90 14.55 -24.19 -2.41
C GLN A 90 13.31 -23.93 -3.27
N VAL A 91 12.30 -23.22 -2.74
CA VAL A 91 11.10 -22.88 -3.51
C VAL A 91 11.45 -22.01 -4.71
N TRP A 92 12.36 -21.04 -4.54
CA TRP A 92 12.87 -20.22 -5.64
C TRP A 92 13.53 -21.07 -6.73
N GLU A 93 14.42 -21.99 -6.36
CA GLU A 93 15.12 -22.88 -7.31
C GLU A 93 14.18 -23.83 -8.05
N ASP A 94 13.07 -24.24 -7.41
CA ASP A 94 12.00 -25.02 -8.06
C ASP A 94 11.24 -24.20 -9.14
N GLY A 95 11.37 -22.86 -9.13
CA GLY A 95 10.83 -21.94 -10.12
C GLY A 95 9.30 -21.75 -10.07
N ARG A 96 8.62 -22.35 -9.09
CA ARG A 96 7.17 -22.27 -8.91
C ARG A 96 6.75 -22.64 -7.50
N LEU A 97 5.55 -22.22 -7.09
CA LEU A 97 4.98 -22.65 -5.81
C LEU A 97 4.67 -24.16 -5.80
N PRO A 98 4.80 -24.84 -4.65
CA PRO A 98 4.63 -26.29 -4.55
C PRO A 98 3.18 -26.71 -4.80
N VAL A 99 2.96 -27.47 -5.87
CA VAL A 99 1.63 -27.92 -6.31
C VAL A 99 0.93 -28.73 -5.22
N ASP A 100 1.66 -29.64 -4.55
CA ASP A 100 1.09 -30.49 -3.50
C ASP A 100 0.66 -29.66 -2.28
N GLY A 101 1.42 -28.64 -1.90
CA GLY A 101 1.07 -27.75 -0.80
C GLY A 101 -0.17 -26.90 -1.11
N ILE A 102 -0.31 -26.46 -2.37
CA ILE A 102 -1.51 -25.76 -2.85
C ILE A 102 -2.73 -26.68 -2.78
N ALA A 103 -2.61 -27.92 -3.28
CA ALA A 103 -3.69 -28.90 -3.28
C ALA A 103 -4.10 -29.28 -1.85
N GLU A 104 -3.15 -29.59 -0.96
CA GLU A 104 -3.43 -29.92 0.44
C GLU A 104 -4.17 -28.79 1.15
N TYR A 105 -3.72 -27.55 0.97
CA TYR A 105 -4.34 -26.39 1.59
C TYR A 105 -5.74 -26.13 1.05
N ALA A 106 -5.92 -26.20 -0.27
CA ALA A 106 -7.20 -26.04 -0.94
C ALA A 106 -8.20 -27.12 -0.47
N ASP A 107 -7.80 -28.39 -0.42
CA ASP A 107 -8.64 -29.49 0.03
C ASP A 107 -9.07 -29.32 1.49
N ARG A 108 -8.15 -28.91 2.36
CA ARG A 108 -8.42 -28.68 3.79
C ARG A 108 -9.42 -27.54 3.99
N TYR A 109 -9.28 -26.44 3.26
CA TYR A 109 -10.04 -25.20 3.50
C TYR A 109 -11.05 -24.83 2.42
N ALA A 110 -11.34 -25.68 1.43
CA ALA A 110 -12.28 -25.37 0.34
C ALA A 110 -13.63 -24.83 0.82
N HIS A 111 -14.14 -25.41 1.91
CA HIS A 111 -15.40 -25.03 2.55
C HIS A 111 -15.38 -23.65 3.23
N ARG A 112 -14.22 -23.00 3.35
CA ARG A 112 -14.03 -21.65 3.93
C ARG A 112 -13.79 -20.55 2.90
N PHE A 113 -13.55 -20.92 1.64
CA PHE A 113 -13.33 -19.99 0.53
C PHE A 113 -14.59 -19.79 -0.31
N LEU A 114 -15.73 -19.61 0.35
CA LEU A 114 -17.00 -19.36 -0.31
C LEU A 114 -17.35 -17.88 -0.17
N ALA A 115 -17.61 -17.17 -1.27
CA ALA A 115 -18.08 -15.78 -1.19
C ALA A 115 -19.44 -15.69 -0.50
N PHE A 116 -20.29 -16.70 -0.71
CA PHE A 116 -21.57 -16.90 -0.05
C PHE A 116 -21.64 -18.33 0.50
N ASP A 117 -21.95 -18.49 1.78
CA ASP A 117 -22.06 -19.80 2.43
C ASP A 117 -23.35 -19.90 3.26
N PRO A 118 -24.52 -20.00 2.61
CA PRO A 118 -25.81 -20.05 3.30
C PRO A 118 -25.98 -21.33 4.14
N GLU A 119 -25.31 -22.42 3.78
CA GLU A 119 -25.42 -23.71 4.46
C GLU A 119 -24.40 -23.87 5.59
N GLY A 120 -23.13 -23.56 5.35
CA GLY A 120 -22.06 -23.69 6.33
C GLY A 120 -21.99 -22.51 7.30
N GLY A 121 -22.67 -21.40 6.99
CA GLY A 121 -22.74 -20.22 7.82
C GLY A 121 -21.36 -19.63 8.10
N ARG A 122 -20.44 -19.70 7.12
CA ARG A 122 -19.10 -19.12 7.25
C ARG A 122 -18.50 -18.64 5.92
N PRO A 123 -19.10 -17.59 5.32
CA PRO A 123 -18.55 -16.96 4.12
C PRO A 123 -17.15 -16.40 4.38
N TRP A 124 -16.31 -16.43 3.35
CA TRP A 124 -14.91 -16.06 3.41
C TRP A 124 -14.75 -14.60 3.84
N MET A 125 -13.98 -14.38 4.92
CA MET A 125 -13.71 -13.07 5.54
C MET A 125 -14.96 -12.26 5.91
N GLN A 126 -16.10 -12.90 6.11
CA GLN A 126 -17.37 -12.24 6.41
C GLN A 126 -17.92 -12.68 7.76
N ASP A 127 -18.79 -11.86 8.37
CA ASP A 127 -19.49 -12.18 9.60
C ASP A 127 -20.98 -12.47 9.32
N PRO A 128 -21.38 -13.75 9.22
CA PRO A 128 -22.76 -14.14 8.93
C PRO A 128 -23.73 -13.78 10.05
N ARG A 129 -23.24 -13.49 11.26
CA ARG A 129 -24.09 -13.07 12.39
C ARG A 129 -24.75 -11.72 12.13
N LEU A 130 -24.21 -10.91 11.21
CA LEU A 130 -24.72 -9.58 10.89
C LEU A 130 -26.15 -9.60 10.35
N GLU A 131 -26.57 -10.66 9.68
CA GLU A 131 -27.96 -10.82 9.22
C GLU A 131 -28.96 -10.72 10.38
N LYS A 132 -28.58 -11.22 11.57
CA LYS A 132 -29.42 -11.22 12.79
C LYS A 132 -29.11 -10.06 13.73
N GLN A 133 -27.86 -9.59 13.73
CA GLN A 133 -27.38 -8.57 14.68
C GLN A 133 -27.53 -7.13 14.15
N CYS A 134 -27.82 -6.96 12.86
CA CYS A 134 -28.10 -5.66 12.26
C CYS A 134 -29.57 -5.55 11.82
N ASP A 135 -30.04 -4.31 11.67
CA ASP A 135 -31.37 -4.02 11.15
C ASP A 135 -31.37 -4.25 9.62
N PRO A 136 -32.13 -5.24 9.09
CA PRO A 136 -32.16 -5.53 7.65
C PRO A 136 -32.80 -4.41 6.82
N ALA A 137 -33.52 -3.47 7.45
CA ALA A 137 -34.04 -2.29 6.76
C ALA A 137 -33.01 -1.14 6.67
N LYS A 138 -31.83 -1.30 7.30
CA LYS A 138 -30.77 -0.27 7.39
C LYS A 138 -29.38 -0.85 7.13
N THR A 139 -29.29 -1.66 6.09
CA THR A 139 -28.02 -2.15 5.54
C THR A 139 -27.16 -1.00 5.02
N ALA A 140 -25.89 -1.29 4.73
CA ALA A 140 -24.97 -0.27 4.22
C ALA A 140 -25.18 -0.02 2.72
N GLY A 141 -25.63 -1.02 1.95
CA GLY A 141 -25.78 -0.91 0.52
C GLY A 141 -24.47 -1.13 -0.25
N VAL A 142 -24.59 -1.57 -1.50
CA VAL A 142 -23.44 -1.78 -2.39
C VAL A 142 -22.71 -0.48 -2.76
N ASN A 143 -23.39 0.66 -2.75
CA ASN A 143 -22.75 1.96 -2.97
C ASN A 143 -21.80 2.33 -1.83
N LYS A 144 -22.08 1.90 -0.59
CA LYS A 144 -21.16 2.09 0.54
C LYS A 144 -20.02 1.06 0.52
N LEU A 145 -20.30 -0.15 0.04
CA LEU A 145 -19.29 -1.19 -0.14
C LEU A 145 -18.20 -0.74 -1.13
N VAL A 146 -18.61 -0.30 -2.33
CA VAL A 146 -17.66 0.12 -3.37
C VAL A 146 -17.16 1.53 -3.08
N VAL A 147 -15.91 1.65 -2.63
CA VAL A 147 -15.37 2.90 -2.06
C VAL A 147 -15.24 4.05 -3.06
N THR A 148 -15.31 3.76 -4.36
CA THR A 148 -15.28 4.76 -5.44
C THR A 148 -16.68 5.29 -5.80
N ARG A 149 -17.76 4.71 -5.28
CA ARG A 149 -19.14 5.13 -5.56
C ARG A 149 -19.61 6.19 -4.55
N PRO A 150 -20.42 7.18 -4.99
CA PRO A 150 -21.11 8.06 -4.07
C PRO A 150 -22.11 7.24 -3.23
N ALA A 151 -22.19 7.52 -1.94
CA ALA A 151 -23.13 6.87 -1.02
C ALA A 151 -23.73 7.90 -0.05
N GLY A 152 -25.04 7.79 0.22
CA GLY A 152 -25.75 8.66 1.15
C GLY A 152 -25.72 10.13 0.73
N ASN A 153 -25.16 10.99 1.59
CA ASN A 153 -25.12 12.43 1.37
C ASN A 153 -23.96 12.89 0.47
N ASN A 154 -23.14 11.98 -0.07
CA ASN A 154 -22.02 12.34 -0.92
C ASN A 154 -22.51 12.73 -2.33
N HIS A 155 -21.98 13.81 -2.87
CA HIS A 155 -22.29 14.24 -4.24
C HIS A 155 -21.76 13.21 -5.26
N ALA A 156 -22.55 12.95 -6.29
CA ALA A 156 -22.16 12.14 -7.44
C ALA A 156 -21.30 12.96 -8.42
N TRP A 157 -19.98 12.80 -8.37
CA TRP A 157 -19.04 13.57 -9.21
C TRP A 157 -18.74 12.91 -10.57
N PHE A 158 -18.64 11.57 -10.60
CA PHE A 158 -18.15 10.83 -11.78
C PHE A 158 -19.09 9.72 -12.28
N ARG A 159 -20.12 9.36 -11.49
CA ARG A 159 -21.16 8.40 -11.88
C ARG A 159 -22.52 8.85 -11.37
N HIS A 160 -23.53 8.83 -12.21
CA HIS A 160 -24.91 9.15 -11.86
C HIS A 160 -25.64 7.94 -11.26
N ASN A 161 -25.07 7.35 -10.21
CA ASN A 161 -25.69 6.22 -9.52
C ASN A 161 -26.62 6.76 -8.43
N SER A 162 -27.86 6.27 -8.40
CA SER A 162 -28.82 6.62 -7.34
C SER A 162 -28.84 5.54 -6.27
N ASP A 163 -28.87 5.93 -4.99
CA ASP A 163 -29.01 4.98 -3.88
C ASP A 163 -30.33 4.18 -3.97
N ALA A 164 -31.36 4.71 -4.65
CA ALA A 164 -32.64 4.04 -4.83
C ALA A 164 -32.62 2.91 -5.88
N LYS A 165 -31.66 2.91 -6.80
CA LYS A 165 -31.44 1.89 -7.84
C LYS A 165 -29.94 1.78 -8.13
N PRO A 166 -29.17 1.10 -7.28
CA PRO A 166 -27.74 0.95 -7.48
C PRO A 166 -27.47 -0.05 -8.62
N ASP A 167 -26.41 0.20 -9.40
CA ASP A 167 -25.84 -0.83 -10.26
C ASP A 167 -25.23 -1.92 -9.38
N LEU A 168 -25.58 -3.18 -9.60
CA LEU A 168 -25.06 -4.25 -8.75
C LEU A 168 -23.61 -4.59 -9.12
N PRO A 169 -22.66 -4.57 -8.18
CA PRO A 169 -21.29 -5.02 -8.45
C PRO A 169 -21.25 -6.53 -8.71
N THR A 170 -20.27 -6.96 -9.49
CA THR A 170 -19.93 -8.39 -9.63
C THR A 170 -19.38 -8.92 -8.30
N VAL A 171 -19.39 -10.25 -8.12
CA VAL A 171 -18.76 -10.86 -6.94
C VAL A 171 -17.28 -10.48 -6.82
N SER A 172 -16.56 -10.40 -7.95
CA SER A 172 -15.16 -9.93 -8.00
C SER A 172 -15.01 -8.52 -7.43
N GLU A 173 -15.79 -7.55 -7.93
CA GLU A 173 -15.75 -6.15 -7.46
C GLU A 173 -16.12 -6.06 -5.97
N ALA A 174 -17.12 -6.82 -5.53
CA ALA A 174 -17.57 -6.84 -4.15
C ALA A 174 -16.52 -7.42 -3.19
N VAL A 175 -15.85 -8.52 -3.56
CA VAL A 175 -14.81 -9.15 -2.74
C VAL A 175 -13.56 -8.27 -2.65
N LEU A 176 -13.15 -7.62 -3.75
CA LEU A 176 -12.04 -6.67 -3.74
C LEU A 176 -12.34 -5.47 -2.84
N ASN A 177 -13.56 -4.94 -2.87
CA ASN A 177 -13.96 -3.84 -1.99
C ASN A 177 -14.16 -4.28 -0.53
N LEU A 178 -14.59 -5.52 -0.29
CA LEU A 178 -14.60 -6.11 1.05
C LEU A 178 -13.19 -6.11 1.66
N LEU A 179 -12.16 -6.45 0.88
CA LEU A 179 -10.77 -6.34 1.31
C LEU A 179 -10.38 -4.90 1.61
N VAL A 180 -10.78 -3.92 0.79
CA VAL A 180 -10.53 -2.50 1.10
C VAL A 180 -11.09 -2.12 2.47
N TRP A 181 -12.30 -2.57 2.81
CA TRP A 181 -12.90 -2.28 4.11
C TRP A 181 -12.11 -2.88 5.28
N HIS A 182 -11.62 -4.11 5.16
CA HIS A 182 -10.82 -4.74 6.22
C HIS A 182 -9.54 -3.98 6.57
N TYR A 183 -8.94 -3.26 5.61
CA TYR A 183 -7.65 -2.60 5.81
C TYR A 183 -7.74 -1.07 5.85
N TRP A 184 -8.49 -0.43 4.95
CA TRP A 184 -8.62 1.04 4.79
C TRP A 184 -9.99 1.60 5.21
N GLY A 185 -10.86 0.77 5.78
CA GLY A 185 -12.21 1.17 6.18
C GLY A 185 -12.22 2.45 7.06
N PRO A 186 -13.15 3.39 6.83
CA PRO A 186 -13.27 4.61 7.63
C PRO A 186 -13.65 4.33 9.09
N SER A 187 -13.30 5.28 9.97
CA SER A 187 -13.89 5.33 11.32
C SER A 187 -15.21 6.11 11.32
N GLY A 188 -15.94 6.04 12.43
CA GLY A 188 -17.17 6.80 12.62
C GLY A 188 -18.41 5.93 12.45
N ARG A 189 -19.51 6.52 11.97
CA ARG A 189 -20.83 5.89 11.99
C ARG A 189 -21.05 4.97 10.78
N CYS A 190 -21.26 3.69 11.04
CA CYS A 190 -21.68 2.65 10.09
C CYS A 190 -23.11 2.16 10.41
N SER A 191 -23.54 1.02 9.84
CA SER A 191 -24.80 0.37 10.26
C SER A 191 -24.72 -0.07 11.73
N ALA A 192 -25.81 0.06 12.46
CA ALA A 192 -25.86 -0.33 13.87
C ALA A 192 -25.88 -1.85 14.01
N ARG A 193 -25.04 -2.37 14.89
CA ARG A 193 -25.00 -3.78 15.32
C ARG A 193 -25.33 -3.86 16.80
N GLU A 194 -26.11 -4.88 17.17
CA GLU A 194 -26.45 -5.19 18.55
C GLU A 194 -25.83 -6.52 18.97
N VAL A 195 -25.04 -6.48 20.05
CA VAL A 195 -24.38 -7.64 20.66
C VAL A 195 -24.54 -7.50 22.16
N ASP A 196 -24.96 -8.58 22.83
CA ASP A 196 -25.14 -8.64 24.30
C ASP A 196 -25.98 -7.49 24.88
N GLY A 197 -26.99 -7.04 24.13
CA GLY A 197 -27.90 -5.94 24.52
C GLY A 197 -27.34 -4.53 24.29
N GLU A 198 -26.11 -4.39 23.79
CA GLU A 198 -25.53 -3.11 23.41
C GLU A 198 -25.64 -2.87 21.91
N LYS A 199 -26.41 -1.84 21.53
CA LYS A 199 -26.55 -1.40 20.15
C LYS A 199 -25.67 -0.19 19.85
N THR A 200 -24.73 -0.34 18.91
CA THR A 200 -23.86 0.76 18.48
C THR A 200 -23.58 0.74 16.99
N ALA A 201 -23.34 1.94 16.46
CA ALA A 201 -23.02 2.20 15.06
C ALA A 201 -21.59 2.74 14.88
N SER A 202 -20.83 2.92 15.96
CA SER A 202 -19.49 3.50 15.90
C SER A 202 -18.44 2.43 15.58
N ALA A 203 -17.65 2.66 14.54
CA ALA A 203 -16.56 1.81 14.10
C ALA A 203 -15.20 2.53 14.21
N THR A 204 -14.16 1.75 14.48
CA THR A 204 -12.77 2.21 14.44
C THR A 204 -12.25 2.12 12.99
N ALA A 205 -11.29 2.96 12.64
CA ALA A 205 -10.67 2.92 11.32
C ALA A 205 -9.91 1.62 11.10
N GLY A 206 -9.85 1.16 9.85
CA GLY A 206 -9.03 0.02 9.46
C GLY A 206 -7.54 0.27 9.75
N PRO A 207 -6.74 -0.81 9.90
CA PRO A 207 -5.34 -0.73 10.34
C PRO A 207 -4.44 0.06 9.38
N LEU A 208 -4.79 0.15 8.10
CA LEU A 208 -4.02 0.81 7.06
C LEU A 208 -4.63 2.14 6.61
N ARG A 209 -5.74 2.60 7.20
CA ARG A 209 -6.33 3.91 6.90
C ARG A 209 -5.25 5.00 6.96
N THR A 210 -5.22 5.87 5.95
CA THR A 210 -4.21 6.92 5.70
C THR A 210 -2.80 6.46 5.32
N ALA A 211 -2.41 5.20 5.47
CA ALA A 211 -1.03 4.77 5.20
C ALA A 211 -0.77 4.46 3.73
N LEU A 212 0.49 4.63 3.34
CA LEU A 212 1.06 4.13 2.10
C LEU A 212 1.82 2.82 2.37
N SER A 213 1.43 1.75 1.68
CA SER A 213 2.04 0.42 1.78
C SER A 213 3.07 0.21 0.69
N TYR A 214 4.18 -0.45 0.98
CA TYR A 214 5.29 -0.69 0.07
C TYR A 214 5.54 -2.19 -0.06
N HIS A 215 5.44 -2.70 -1.28
CA HIS A 215 5.57 -4.12 -1.60
C HIS A 215 6.75 -4.33 -2.53
N PRO A 216 7.58 -5.37 -2.34
CA PRO A 216 8.51 -5.81 -3.37
C PRO A 216 7.72 -6.36 -4.57
N GLU A 217 8.13 -6.01 -5.78
CA GLU A 217 7.49 -6.40 -7.04
C GLU A 217 8.58 -6.94 -8.00
N GLY A 218 8.46 -8.21 -8.40
CA GLY A 218 9.34 -8.87 -9.37
C GLY A 218 8.78 -8.82 -10.80
N GLU A 219 9.40 -9.57 -11.72
CA GLU A 219 8.91 -9.73 -13.08
C GLU A 219 7.69 -10.66 -13.16
N THR A 220 7.64 -11.63 -12.24
CA THR A 220 6.52 -12.55 -12.07
C THR A 220 5.82 -12.37 -10.72
N LEU A 221 4.57 -12.81 -10.63
CA LEU A 221 3.83 -12.85 -9.38
C LEU A 221 4.51 -13.84 -8.41
N PHE A 222 5.11 -14.92 -8.90
CA PHE A 222 5.91 -15.84 -8.09
C PHE A 222 7.05 -15.13 -7.32
N GLU A 223 7.88 -14.36 -8.03
CA GLU A 223 8.94 -13.55 -7.41
C GLU A 223 8.37 -12.54 -6.41
N THR A 224 7.29 -11.85 -6.81
CA THR A 224 6.59 -10.88 -5.96
C THR A 224 6.10 -11.53 -4.65
N LEU A 225 5.56 -12.75 -4.73
CA LEU A 225 5.04 -13.48 -3.58
C LEU A 225 6.15 -13.97 -2.65
N LEU A 226 7.26 -14.49 -3.18
CA LEU A 226 8.40 -14.92 -2.36
C LEU A 226 9.16 -13.74 -1.73
N ALA A 227 9.35 -12.66 -2.47
CA ALA A 227 10.00 -11.46 -1.96
C ALA A 227 9.17 -10.75 -0.88
N GLY A 228 7.83 -10.89 -0.93
CA GLY A 228 6.92 -10.31 0.05
C GLY A 228 6.80 -11.05 1.38
N LEU A 229 7.59 -12.11 1.60
CA LEU A 229 7.54 -12.90 2.83
C LEU A 229 8.54 -12.39 3.86
N VAL A 230 8.11 -12.33 5.12
CA VAL A 230 8.95 -11.96 6.27
C VAL A 230 9.15 -13.20 7.14
N PRO A 231 10.39 -13.51 7.56
CA PRO A 231 10.63 -14.64 8.46
C PRO A 231 9.88 -14.45 9.80
N PRO A 232 9.40 -15.54 10.42
CA PRO A 232 8.89 -15.50 11.78
C PRO A 232 9.89 -14.90 12.77
N ASP A 233 9.39 -14.14 13.76
CA ASP A 233 10.22 -13.74 14.91
C ASP A 233 10.29 -14.93 15.89
N PRO A 234 11.40 -15.15 16.61
CA PRO A 234 11.50 -16.21 17.63
C PRO A 234 10.42 -16.18 18.71
N ARG A 235 9.73 -15.05 18.90
CA ARG A 235 8.61 -14.87 19.84
C ARG A 235 7.25 -15.22 19.25
N ASP A 236 7.18 -15.52 17.96
CA ASP A 236 5.95 -15.92 17.30
C ASP A 236 5.47 -17.29 17.77
N ARG A 237 4.15 -17.47 17.75
CA ARG A 237 3.47 -18.71 18.12
C ARG A 237 2.82 -19.28 16.88
N LEU A 238 3.64 -19.94 16.05
CA LEU A 238 3.26 -20.40 14.71
C LEU A 238 2.13 -21.45 14.72
N ASP A 239 2.03 -22.24 15.79
CA ASP A 239 0.96 -23.21 16.03
C ASP A 239 -0.40 -22.56 16.39
N GLU A 240 -0.37 -21.31 16.86
CA GLU A 240 -1.53 -20.47 17.13
C GLU A 240 -1.79 -19.41 16.04
N ASP A 241 -0.89 -19.28 15.08
CA ASP A 241 -0.97 -18.27 14.03
C ASP A 241 -1.97 -18.72 12.97
N TYR A 242 -3.18 -18.14 12.96
CA TYR A 242 -4.23 -18.47 12.00
C TYR A 242 -4.71 -17.24 11.23
N CYS A 243 -4.98 -17.42 9.93
CA CYS A 243 -5.79 -16.50 9.15
C CYS A 243 -7.26 -16.57 9.59
N PRO A 244 -8.08 -15.52 9.36
CA PRO A 244 -9.48 -15.48 9.81
C PRO A 244 -10.35 -16.65 9.30
N TRP A 245 -10.08 -17.12 8.07
CA TRP A 245 -10.81 -18.24 7.47
C TRP A 245 -10.37 -19.61 8.01
N GLU A 246 -9.22 -19.70 8.68
CA GLU A 246 -8.68 -20.96 9.21
C GLU A 246 -9.12 -21.25 10.65
N LEU A 247 -9.49 -20.23 11.42
CA LEU A 247 -9.98 -20.38 12.81
C LEU A 247 -11.10 -21.42 12.87
N ALA A 248 -11.29 -22.14 13.97
CA ALA A 248 -12.45 -23.04 14.06
C ALA A 248 -13.77 -22.26 14.21
N GLU A 249 -13.74 -21.24 15.06
CA GLU A 249 -14.89 -20.42 15.46
C GLU A 249 -14.68 -18.94 15.09
N LEU A 250 -15.80 -18.22 14.93
CA LEU A 250 -15.75 -16.77 14.73
C LEU A 250 -15.37 -16.08 16.04
N PRO A 251 -14.45 -15.10 16.03
CA PRO A 251 -14.15 -14.30 17.20
C PRO A 251 -15.41 -13.64 17.78
N ASP A 252 -15.44 -13.53 19.11
CA ASP A 252 -16.46 -12.76 19.81
C ASP A 252 -16.21 -11.26 19.57
N PRO A 253 -17.15 -10.55 18.92
CA PRO A 253 -17.01 -9.11 18.64
C PRO A 253 -17.01 -8.25 19.92
N ALA A 254 -17.56 -8.73 21.04
CA ALA A 254 -17.55 -8.02 22.32
C ALA A 254 -16.23 -8.20 23.09
N ALA A 255 -15.48 -9.26 22.81
CA ALA A 255 -14.20 -9.54 23.45
C ALA A 255 -13.09 -8.60 22.98
N VAL A 256 -12.01 -8.53 23.76
CA VAL A 256 -10.78 -7.86 23.34
C VAL A 256 -10.18 -8.66 22.17
N PRO A 257 -9.88 -8.03 21.03
CA PRO A 257 -9.31 -8.73 19.88
C PRO A 257 -7.94 -9.30 20.25
N ARG A 258 -7.67 -10.51 19.77
CA ARG A 258 -6.36 -11.15 19.94
C ARG A 258 -5.33 -10.41 19.10
N GLU A 259 -4.22 -10.03 19.71
CA GLU A 259 -3.08 -9.50 18.94
C GLU A 259 -2.53 -10.59 18.01
N PRO A 260 -2.11 -10.24 16.77
CA PRO A 260 -1.45 -11.18 15.88
C PRO A 260 -0.21 -11.83 16.49
N VAL A 261 -0.02 -13.11 16.21
CA VAL A 261 0.98 -13.97 16.87
C VAL A 261 2.00 -14.59 15.91
N GLY A 262 1.91 -14.27 14.62
CA GLY A 262 2.79 -14.80 13.59
C GLY A 262 2.55 -14.15 12.23
N PRO A 263 3.28 -14.56 11.18
CA PRO A 263 3.22 -13.95 9.86
C PRO A 263 1.81 -13.91 9.25
N CYS A 264 1.03 -14.99 9.37
CA CYS A 264 -0.29 -15.10 8.74
C CYS A 264 -1.31 -14.15 9.39
N SER A 265 -1.42 -14.18 10.72
CA SER A 265 -2.32 -13.31 11.46
C SER A 265 -1.90 -11.84 11.39
N ARG A 266 -0.59 -11.54 11.33
CA ARG A 266 -0.11 -10.15 11.14
C ARG A 266 -0.62 -9.55 9.83
N LEU A 267 -0.63 -10.37 8.77
CA LEU A 267 -1.11 -9.96 7.45
C LEU A 267 -2.63 -9.80 7.39
N THR A 268 -3.40 -10.60 8.13
CA THR A 268 -4.85 -10.80 7.85
C THR A 268 -5.81 -10.56 9.02
N CYS A 269 -5.36 -10.58 10.28
CA CYS A 269 -6.23 -10.56 11.47
C CYS A 269 -6.43 -9.18 12.10
N ARG A 270 -6.05 -8.08 11.42
CA ARG A 270 -6.11 -6.72 11.99
C ARG A 270 -7.37 -5.92 11.66
N SER A 271 -8.37 -6.52 11.02
CA SER A 271 -9.62 -5.84 10.64
C SER A 271 -10.34 -5.22 11.85
N GLN A 272 -10.83 -3.99 11.66
CA GLN A 272 -11.71 -3.30 12.63
C GLN A 272 -13.19 -3.32 12.21
N HIS A 273 -13.48 -3.86 11.03
CA HIS A 273 -14.81 -3.91 10.44
C HIS A 273 -15.29 -5.36 10.28
N ALA A 274 -16.60 -5.55 10.36
CA ALA A 274 -17.29 -6.77 9.99
C ALA A 274 -18.19 -6.49 8.79
N LEU A 275 -18.19 -7.42 7.84
CA LEU A 275 -18.91 -7.30 6.58
C LEU A 275 -19.70 -8.57 6.28
N LEU A 276 -20.81 -8.43 5.56
CA LEU A 276 -21.56 -9.55 4.98
C LEU A 276 -22.15 -9.11 3.65
N LEU A 277 -21.80 -9.82 2.57
CA LEU A 277 -22.32 -9.61 1.22
C LEU A 277 -23.64 -10.36 1.06
N VAL A 278 -24.61 -9.72 0.42
CA VAL A 278 -25.92 -10.31 0.14
C VAL A 278 -26.00 -10.60 -1.37
N PRO A 279 -26.08 -11.87 -1.78
CA PRO A 279 -26.14 -12.23 -3.19
C PRO A 279 -27.44 -11.73 -3.83
N ASP A 280 -27.36 -11.40 -5.11
CA ASP A 280 -28.55 -11.18 -5.92
C ASP A 280 -29.12 -12.53 -6.39
N ASP A 281 -30.32 -12.88 -5.92
CA ASP A 281 -30.94 -14.18 -6.16
C ASP A 281 -31.38 -14.39 -7.61
N ASP A 282 -31.57 -13.30 -8.35
CA ASP A 282 -32.01 -13.27 -9.75
C ASP A 282 -30.83 -13.40 -10.73
N SER A 283 -29.65 -12.92 -10.34
CA SER A 283 -28.43 -13.07 -11.15
C SER A 283 -27.78 -14.44 -10.92
N ARG A 284 -27.81 -15.32 -11.92
CA ARG A 284 -27.18 -16.65 -11.84
C ARG A 284 -26.44 -16.99 -13.12
N ASP A 285 -25.30 -17.65 -12.98
CA ASP A 285 -24.61 -18.31 -14.09
C ASP A 285 -25.30 -19.63 -14.49
N ASP A 286 -24.77 -20.30 -15.52
CA ASP A 286 -25.25 -21.59 -16.01
C ASP A 286 -25.20 -22.72 -14.96
N HIS A 287 -24.52 -22.49 -13.83
CA HIS A 287 -24.39 -23.42 -12.72
C HIS A 287 -25.25 -23.02 -11.50
N GLY A 288 -26.10 -22.00 -11.66
CA GLY A 288 -27.00 -21.49 -10.62
C GLY A 288 -26.30 -20.65 -9.55
N THR A 289 -25.04 -20.25 -9.79
CA THR A 289 -24.22 -19.49 -8.84
C THR A 289 -24.51 -18.00 -8.95
N PRO A 290 -24.70 -17.27 -7.83
CA PRO A 290 -24.88 -15.83 -7.88
C PRO A 290 -23.71 -15.10 -8.53
N THR A 291 -24.00 -14.22 -9.49
CA THR A 291 -22.98 -13.45 -10.23
C THR A 291 -22.83 -12.01 -9.76
N LEU A 292 -23.87 -11.47 -9.12
CA LEU A 292 -23.93 -10.10 -8.61
C LEU A 292 -24.24 -10.06 -7.11
N VAL A 293 -23.90 -8.94 -6.48
CA VAL A 293 -24.21 -8.65 -5.07
C VAL A 293 -25.25 -7.54 -5.03
N ARG A 294 -26.39 -7.78 -4.37
CA ARG A 294 -27.48 -6.80 -4.28
C ARG A 294 -27.36 -5.84 -3.11
N ASP A 295 -26.71 -6.28 -2.03
CA ASP A 295 -26.59 -5.50 -0.79
C ASP A 295 -25.35 -5.92 0.02
N ALA A 296 -25.00 -5.14 1.03
CA ALA A 296 -23.95 -5.45 2.00
C ALA A 296 -24.27 -4.88 3.39
N TYR A 297 -23.92 -5.65 4.41
CA TYR A 297 -23.80 -5.17 5.79
C TYR A 297 -22.36 -4.72 6.03
N ILE A 298 -22.18 -3.56 6.64
CA ILE A 298 -20.86 -3.04 7.02
C ILE A 298 -20.99 -2.39 8.40
N THR A 299 -20.24 -2.88 9.37
CA THR A 299 -20.26 -2.39 10.75
C THR A 299 -18.94 -2.66 11.47
N TRP A 300 -18.89 -2.41 12.77
CA TRP A 300 -17.73 -2.67 13.60
C TRP A 300 -17.48 -4.18 13.81
N GLY A 301 -16.21 -4.58 13.76
CA GLY A 301 -15.78 -5.96 13.95
C GLY A 301 -15.52 -6.31 15.40
N ASN A 302 -14.88 -5.40 16.15
CA ASN A 302 -14.56 -5.57 17.57
C ASN A 302 -14.97 -4.33 18.36
N ARG A 303 -15.52 -4.52 19.56
CA ARG A 303 -15.98 -3.43 20.43
C ARG A 303 -14.95 -3.02 21.47
N ALA A 304 -14.33 -4.01 22.10
CA ALA A 304 -13.42 -3.81 23.21
C ALA A 304 -11.99 -3.65 22.70
N GLY A 305 -11.26 -2.67 23.25
CA GLY A 305 -9.85 -2.46 22.93
C GLY A 305 -9.59 -1.90 21.52
N ARG A 306 -8.31 -1.75 21.21
CA ARG A 306 -7.81 -1.39 19.89
C ARG A 306 -6.58 -2.25 19.65
N MET A 307 -6.49 -2.87 18.48
CA MET A 307 -5.25 -3.54 18.09
C MET A 307 -4.17 -2.50 17.82
N ALA A 308 -2.95 -2.81 18.24
CA ALA A 308 -1.81 -1.96 17.94
C ALA A 308 -1.63 -1.86 16.41
N ARG A 309 -1.37 -0.64 15.94
CA ARG A 309 -1.03 -0.42 14.53
C ARG A 309 0.42 -0.86 14.33
N ASP A 310 0.61 -1.99 13.65
CA ASP A 310 1.91 -2.51 13.26
C ASP A 310 1.75 -3.28 11.94
N ASP A 311 2.72 -3.13 11.04
CA ASP A 311 2.70 -3.71 9.70
C ASP A 311 4.10 -3.63 9.09
N ASP A 312 4.51 -4.71 8.43
CA ASP A 312 5.87 -4.92 7.91
C ASP A 312 6.10 -4.29 6.53
N PHE A 313 5.06 -3.72 5.92
CA PHE A 313 5.07 -3.08 4.59
C PHE A 313 4.96 -1.55 4.69
N LEU A 314 5.01 -0.97 5.89
CA LEU A 314 4.92 0.48 6.10
C LEU A 314 6.27 1.10 6.44
N ILE A 315 6.56 2.27 5.87
CA ILE A 315 7.61 3.14 6.41
C ILE A 315 7.09 3.73 7.71
N TRP A 316 7.75 3.41 8.81
CA TRP A 316 7.42 3.97 10.12
C TRP A 316 8.26 5.19 10.42
N GLN A 317 7.65 6.23 10.97
CA GLN A 317 8.32 7.47 11.35
C GLN A 317 8.13 7.72 12.83
N ILE A 318 9.13 8.35 13.46
CA ILE A 318 9.09 8.74 14.85
C ILE A 318 9.08 10.26 14.92
N SER A 319 7.99 10.82 15.44
CA SER A 319 7.88 12.27 15.65
C SER A 319 8.91 12.75 16.68
N GLN A 320 9.14 14.06 16.76
CA GLN A 320 9.99 14.64 17.80
C GLN A 320 9.50 14.34 19.23
N GLN A 321 8.20 14.02 19.39
CA GLN A 321 7.59 13.64 20.66
C GLN A 321 7.69 12.13 20.95
N GLY A 322 8.36 11.35 20.10
CA GLY A 322 8.50 9.90 20.25
C GLY A 322 7.33 9.07 19.71
N ASN A 323 6.26 9.69 19.22
CA ASN A 323 5.12 8.96 18.65
C ASN A 323 5.50 8.31 17.32
N ARG A 324 5.25 6.99 17.20
CA ARG A 324 5.40 6.21 15.96
C ARG A 324 4.15 6.34 15.08
N TYR A 325 4.31 6.69 13.81
CA TYR A 325 3.22 6.80 12.84
C TYR A 325 3.70 6.38 11.45
N PRO A 326 2.84 5.82 10.59
CA PRO A 326 3.27 5.40 9.26
C PRO A 326 3.34 6.59 8.31
N ARG A 327 4.15 6.47 7.25
CA ARG A 327 4.13 7.40 6.11
C ARG A 327 2.70 7.45 5.54
N PRO A 328 2.06 8.63 5.51
CA PRO A 328 0.74 8.74 4.94
C PRO A 328 0.80 8.63 3.41
N ALA A 329 -0.26 8.11 2.81
CA ALA A 329 -0.49 8.24 1.38
C ALA A 329 -0.78 9.72 1.06
N ASP A 330 -0.06 10.27 0.09
CA ASP A 330 -0.18 11.64 -0.38
C ASP A 330 -0.03 11.64 -1.91
N SER A 331 -1.15 11.87 -2.62
CA SER A 331 -1.18 11.87 -4.08
C SER A 331 -0.30 12.95 -4.73
N ARG A 332 0.18 13.92 -3.96
CA ARG A 332 1.07 14.99 -4.42
C ARG A 332 2.55 14.71 -4.13
N ARG A 333 2.87 13.54 -3.58
CA ARG A 333 4.23 13.12 -3.24
C ARG A 333 4.68 11.98 -4.16
N ALA A 334 5.68 12.27 -4.99
CA ALA A 334 6.33 11.26 -5.84
C ALA A 334 7.16 10.26 -5.00
N LEU A 335 7.19 9.00 -5.45
CA LEU A 335 7.76 7.86 -4.73
C LEU A 335 9.28 7.96 -4.51
N TRP A 336 10.03 8.55 -5.44
CA TRP A 336 11.49 8.73 -5.30
C TRP A 336 11.89 9.47 -4.03
N ARG A 337 10.97 10.29 -3.49
CA ARG A 337 11.20 11.07 -2.27
C ARG A 337 11.22 10.22 -1.00
N ASP A 338 10.78 8.96 -1.10
CA ASP A 338 10.80 7.96 -0.03
C ASP A 338 11.92 6.92 -0.22
N LEU A 339 12.72 7.00 -1.31
CA LEU A 339 13.71 5.98 -1.65
C LEU A 339 14.80 5.80 -0.59
N ASP A 340 15.21 6.88 0.09
CA ASP A 340 16.17 6.79 1.19
C ASP A 340 15.63 5.91 2.34
N ALA A 341 14.35 6.06 2.68
CA ALA A 341 13.69 5.25 3.68
C ALA A 341 13.35 3.82 3.21
N LEU A 342 13.57 3.50 1.93
CA LEU A 342 13.41 2.16 1.36
C LEU A 342 14.74 1.43 1.21
N LEU A 343 15.85 2.15 0.98
CA LEU A 343 17.15 1.54 0.71
C LEU A 343 18.12 1.58 1.90
N LEU A 344 17.99 2.57 2.79
CA LEU A 344 18.93 2.80 3.88
C LEU A 344 18.40 2.25 5.20
N ALA A 345 19.28 1.67 6.02
CA ALA A 345 18.95 1.18 7.36
C ALA A 345 18.59 2.35 8.29
N GLU A 346 19.34 3.45 8.21
CA GLU A 346 19.10 4.68 8.97
C GLU A 346 19.06 5.92 8.05
N PRO A 347 17.92 6.20 7.41
CA PRO A 347 17.78 7.36 6.55
C PRO A 347 17.93 8.67 7.35
N GLY A 348 18.64 9.63 6.76
CA GLY A 348 18.82 10.95 7.34
C GLY A 348 17.53 11.74 7.50
N GLY A 349 17.52 12.72 8.42
CA GLY A 349 16.42 13.67 8.60
C GLY A 349 15.75 13.59 9.97
N SER A 350 14.81 14.52 10.22
CA SER A 350 14.24 14.72 11.57
C SER A 350 13.18 13.70 11.96
N ALA A 351 12.57 12.99 10.99
CA ALA A 351 11.45 12.08 11.22
C ALA A 351 11.87 10.63 11.51
N ARG A 352 13.18 10.35 11.55
CA ARG A 352 13.78 9.02 11.85
C ARG A 352 12.99 7.88 11.20
N ALA A 353 12.88 7.94 9.87
CA ALA A 353 12.14 6.93 9.12
C ALA A 353 12.81 5.56 9.31
N LYS A 354 12.00 4.52 9.38
CA LYS A 354 12.42 3.12 9.48
C LYS A 354 11.88 2.37 8.28
N ARG A 355 12.78 1.62 7.63
CA ARG A 355 12.49 0.81 6.45
C ARG A 355 11.39 -0.21 6.77
N PRO A 356 10.46 -0.48 5.84
CA PRO A 356 9.53 -1.60 5.98
C PRO A 356 10.30 -2.90 6.14
N LYS A 357 9.97 -3.70 7.16
CA LYS A 357 10.69 -4.95 7.48
C LYS A 357 10.71 -5.95 6.34
N VAL A 358 9.68 -5.94 5.47
CA VAL A 358 9.65 -6.81 4.29
C VAL A 358 10.86 -6.61 3.37
N PHE A 359 11.46 -5.41 3.36
CA PHE A 359 12.64 -5.18 2.52
C PHE A 359 13.93 -5.73 3.11
N ASP A 360 13.95 -6.11 4.39
CA ASP A 360 15.10 -6.81 4.97
C ASP A 360 15.21 -8.21 4.35
N SER A 361 14.10 -8.97 4.32
CA SER A 361 14.06 -10.29 3.68
C SER A 361 13.98 -10.23 2.15
N ALA A 362 13.33 -9.23 1.55
CA ALA A 362 13.30 -9.10 0.09
C ALA A 362 14.69 -8.83 -0.49
N ALA A 363 15.54 -8.12 0.26
CA ALA A 363 16.93 -7.85 -0.11
C ALA A 363 17.85 -9.09 -0.02
N GLU A 364 17.35 -10.25 0.38
CA GLU A 364 18.09 -11.52 0.37
C GLU A 364 17.72 -12.40 -0.82
N MET A 365 16.73 -12.00 -1.63
CA MET A 365 16.41 -12.70 -2.87
C MET A 365 17.63 -12.74 -3.81
N PRO A 366 17.79 -13.78 -4.65
CA PRO A 366 18.95 -13.91 -5.52
C PRO A 366 19.19 -12.68 -6.39
N GLU A 367 20.46 -12.38 -6.69
CA GLU A 367 20.87 -11.14 -7.37
C GLU A 367 20.27 -10.99 -8.77
N GLU A 368 19.91 -12.10 -9.41
CA GLU A 368 19.25 -12.15 -10.71
C GLU A 368 17.82 -11.61 -10.66
N VAL A 369 17.20 -11.55 -9.47
CA VAL A 369 15.83 -11.04 -9.29
C VAL A 369 15.87 -9.51 -9.16
N GLU A 370 15.55 -8.83 -10.25
CA GLU A 370 15.48 -7.36 -10.29
C GLU A 370 14.20 -6.82 -9.63
N LEU A 371 14.23 -6.70 -8.30
CA LEU A 371 13.07 -6.24 -7.53
C LEU A 371 12.86 -4.71 -7.56
N ARG A 372 11.61 -4.34 -7.80
CA ARG A 372 11.05 -2.98 -7.70
C ARG A 372 10.33 -2.81 -6.37
N VAL A 373 10.00 -1.56 -6.04
CA VAL A 373 9.09 -1.23 -4.95
C VAL A 373 7.79 -0.69 -5.53
N ARG A 374 6.68 -1.38 -5.22
CA ARG A 374 5.32 -0.94 -5.50
C ARG A 374 4.70 -0.28 -4.29
N ALA A 375 4.39 1.01 -4.40
CA ALA A 375 3.73 1.81 -3.37
C ALA A 375 2.22 1.90 -3.66
N LEU A 376 1.40 1.36 -2.76
CA LEU A 376 -0.05 1.24 -2.88
C LEU A 376 -0.73 1.86 -1.67
N GLY A 377 -1.64 2.79 -1.88
CA GLY A 377 -2.31 3.47 -0.77
C GLY A 377 -3.55 4.24 -1.16
N PHE A 378 -4.13 4.87 -0.15
CA PHE A 378 -5.33 5.68 -0.27
C PHE A 378 -5.15 6.93 0.59
N GLU A 379 -5.02 8.10 -0.05
CA GLU A 379 -4.96 9.39 0.63
C GLU A 379 -6.32 9.66 1.27
N GLN A 380 -6.33 9.58 2.59
CA GLN A 380 -7.51 9.68 3.43
C GLN A 380 -7.17 10.51 4.67
N ASP A 381 -8.18 11.14 5.26
CA ASP A 381 -8.05 11.66 6.62
C ASP A 381 -8.13 10.51 7.66
N GLY A 382 -7.89 10.81 8.94
CA GLY A 382 -8.02 9.82 10.00
C GLY A 382 -9.47 9.36 10.28
N GLN A 383 -10.47 9.97 9.63
CA GLN A 383 -11.89 9.79 9.93
C GLN A 383 -12.65 9.11 8.80
N ALA A 384 -13.30 9.90 7.93
CA ALA A 384 -14.20 9.40 6.89
C ALA A 384 -14.07 10.13 5.55
N LYS A 385 -13.10 11.05 5.41
CA LYS A 385 -12.83 11.73 4.14
C LYS A 385 -11.78 10.96 3.37
N ASP A 386 -12.12 10.68 2.13
CA ASP A 386 -11.25 10.04 1.17
C ASP A 386 -10.93 11.06 0.06
N THR A 387 -9.67 11.13 -0.36
CA THR A 387 -9.17 12.14 -1.31
C THR A 387 -8.81 11.49 -2.64
N GLN A 388 -7.83 10.59 -2.66
CA GLN A 388 -7.30 10.04 -3.92
C GLN A 388 -6.53 8.73 -3.68
N PHE A 389 -6.60 7.81 -4.63
CA PHE A 389 -5.73 6.63 -4.63
C PHE A 389 -4.28 6.99 -4.98
N VAL A 390 -3.34 6.27 -4.37
CA VAL A 390 -1.90 6.43 -4.61
C VAL A 390 -1.36 5.10 -5.11
N ASP A 391 -0.77 5.15 -6.30
CA ASP A 391 -0.10 4.03 -6.95
C ASP A 391 1.20 4.54 -7.57
N GLY A 392 2.33 3.91 -7.20
CA GLY A 392 3.63 4.24 -7.77
C GLY A 392 4.53 3.01 -7.79
N SER A 393 5.40 2.91 -8.79
CA SER A 393 6.40 1.84 -8.87
C SER A 393 7.77 2.44 -9.17
N THR A 394 8.81 1.91 -8.56
CA THR A 394 10.19 2.29 -8.86
C THR A 394 10.73 1.49 -10.06
N PRO A 395 11.86 1.93 -10.66
CA PRO A 395 12.77 1.00 -11.32
C PRO A 395 13.23 -0.12 -10.36
N PRO A 396 13.93 -1.16 -10.84
CA PRO A 396 14.55 -2.12 -9.95
C PRO A 396 15.61 -1.40 -9.09
N VAL A 397 15.35 -1.31 -7.79
CA VAL A 397 16.14 -0.50 -6.85
C VAL A 397 16.66 -1.31 -5.67
N LEU A 398 16.08 -2.49 -5.37
CA LEU A 398 16.50 -3.26 -4.19
C LEU A 398 17.90 -3.87 -4.33
N GLY A 399 18.47 -3.94 -5.54
CA GLY A 399 19.90 -4.22 -5.71
C GLY A 399 20.82 -3.13 -5.13
N PHE A 400 20.28 -1.95 -4.81
CA PHE A 400 20.99 -0.84 -4.18
C PHE A 400 20.69 -0.70 -2.69
N VAL A 401 20.27 -1.75 -1.99
CA VAL A 401 20.16 -1.65 -0.52
C VAL A 401 21.54 -1.42 0.12
N GLU A 402 21.56 -0.68 1.23
CA GLU A 402 22.79 -0.31 1.95
C GLU A 402 23.62 -1.53 2.36
N GLU A 403 22.97 -2.63 2.72
CA GLU A 403 23.63 -3.88 3.12
C GLU A 403 24.46 -4.50 1.99
N ARG A 404 24.02 -4.34 0.74
CA ARG A 404 24.73 -4.85 -0.45
C ARG A 404 25.76 -3.87 -0.98
N LEU A 405 25.42 -2.57 -0.97
CA LEU A 405 26.25 -1.51 -1.54
C LEU A 405 26.41 -0.34 -0.56
N PRO A 406 27.18 -0.45 0.54
CA PRO A 406 27.29 0.61 1.55
C PRO A 406 27.69 1.98 0.99
N GLN A 407 28.46 2.01 -0.09
CA GLN A 407 28.91 3.22 -0.79
C GLN A 407 27.76 4.04 -1.42
N ILE A 408 26.59 3.46 -1.66
CA ILE A 408 25.44 4.16 -2.27
C ILE A 408 24.65 4.99 -1.25
N ALA A 409 24.85 4.75 0.04
CA ALA A 409 24.10 5.41 1.11
C ALA A 409 24.21 6.94 1.03
N TYR A 410 25.43 7.46 0.86
CA TYR A 410 25.67 8.90 0.70
C TYR A 410 25.03 9.48 -0.58
N PRO A 411 25.29 8.94 -1.79
CA PRO A 411 24.63 9.40 -3.02
C PRO A 411 23.09 9.42 -2.94
N VAL A 412 22.46 8.36 -2.45
CA VAL A 412 20.99 8.27 -2.36
C VAL A 412 20.43 9.31 -1.40
N ALA A 413 21.03 9.44 -0.21
CA ALA A 413 20.60 10.42 0.79
C ALA A 413 20.76 11.86 0.27
N GLU A 414 21.91 12.21 -0.30
CA GLU A 414 22.16 13.57 -0.79
C GLU A 414 21.35 13.91 -2.04
N LEU A 415 21.19 12.97 -2.98
CA LEU A 415 20.39 13.20 -4.18
C LEU A 415 18.94 13.51 -3.81
N LYS A 416 18.37 12.74 -2.87
CA LYS A 416 17.04 13.00 -2.33
C LYS A 416 17.00 14.33 -1.56
N GLU A 417 17.98 14.61 -0.70
CA GLU A 417 18.03 15.86 0.08
C GLU A 417 18.11 17.09 -0.83
N LEU A 418 18.89 17.04 -1.92
CA LEU A 418 18.99 18.13 -2.91
C LEU A 418 17.64 18.42 -3.56
N GLY A 419 16.94 17.38 -4.04
CA GLY A 419 15.62 17.53 -4.65
C GLY A 419 14.57 18.11 -3.68
N GLU A 420 14.55 17.63 -2.43
CA GLU A 420 13.66 18.19 -1.39
C GLU A 420 14.02 19.65 -1.05
N ARG A 421 15.32 19.94 -0.88
CA ARG A 421 15.83 21.25 -0.50
C ARG A 421 15.41 22.34 -1.49
N TYR A 422 15.59 22.12 -2.79
CA TYR A 422 15.23 23.11 -3.80
C TYR A 422 13.71 23.26 -3.98
N GLY A 423 12.94 22.18 -3.80
CA GLY A 423 11.48 22.26 -3.73
C GLY A 423 10.99 23.13 -2.57
N PHE A 424 11.55 22.93 -1.36
CA PHE A 424 11.22 23.75 -0.19
C PHE A 424 11.65 25.22 -0.33
N ARG A 425 12.83 25.47 -0.92
CA ARG A 425 13.30 26.84 -1.17
C ARG A 425 12.41 27.56 -2.16
N MET A 426 11.98 26.87 -3.23
CA MET A 426 11.02 27.40 -4.20
C MET A 426 9.69 27.76 -3.55
N ASP A 427 9.09 26.84 -2.79
CA ASP A 427 7.84 27.09 -2.06
C ASP A 427 7.94 28.31 -1.12
N ARG A 428 9.03 28.39 -0.34
CA ARG A 428 9.28 29.51 0.56
C ARG A 428 9.47 30.83 -0.18
N ALA A 429 10.22 30.81 -1.28
CA ALA A 429 10.43 32.00 -2.11
C ALA A 429 9.11 32.49 -2.70
N LEU A 430 8.26 31.61 -3.23
CA LEU A 430 6.95 31.97 -3.77
C LEU A 430 6.03 32.55 -2.70
N LYS A 431 5.97 31.93 -1.52
CA LYS A 431 5.18 32.47 -0.38
C LYS A 431 5.64 33.88 0.01
N ARG A 432 6.95 34.11 0.04
CA ARG A 432 7.52 35.44 0.32
C ARG A 432 7.17 36.44 -0.78
N ALA A 433 7.34 36.05 -2.05
CA ALA A 433 7.03 36.89 -3.20
C ALA A 433 5.54 37.27 -3.24
N TRP A 434 4.66 36.29 -3.00
CA TRP A 434 3.21 36.50 -2.95
C TRP A 434 2.82 37.49 -1.85
N LYS A 435 3.33 37.29 -0.63
CA LYS A 435 3.06 38.18 0.50
C LYS A 435 3.50 39.62 0.21
N THR A 436 4.69 39.81 -0.37
CA THR A 436 5.17 41.14 -0.76
C THR A 436 4.36 41.73 -1.92
N TYR A 437 3.93 40.90 -2.88
CA TYR A 437 3.15 41.36 -4.02
C TYR A 437 1.72 41.74 -3.64
N MET A 438 1.01 40.92 -2.85
CA MET A 438 -0.38 41.18 -2.45
C MET A 438 -0.50 42.19 -1.30
N ASP A 439 0.57 42.42 -0.54
CA ASP A 439 0.55 43.18 0.73
C ASP A 439 -0.48 42.63 1.73
N ASP A 440 -0.74 41.32 1.63
CA ASP A 440 -1.59 40.58 2.56
C ASP A 440 -0.75 39.48 3.24
N PRO A 441 -0.42 39.65 4.54
CA PRO A 441 0.30 38.66 5.32
C PRO A 441 -0.43 37.33 5.50
N LYS A 442 -1.76 37.30 5.32
CA LYS A 442 -2.63 36.13 5.49
C LYS A 442 -3.12 35.56 4.15
N GLY A 443 -2.77 36.21 3.03
CA GLY A 443 -3.19 35.79 1.70
C GLY A 443 -2.62 34.43 1.34
N ASP A 444 -3.48 33.56 0.81
CA ASP A 444 -3.10 32.22 0.40
C ASP A 444 -2.22 32.27 -0.86
N ALA A 445 -0.99 31.77 -0.74
CA ALA A 445 -0.03 31.72 -1.84
C ALA A 445 -0.23 30.51 -2.76
N ASP A 446 -1.26 29.68 -2.53
CA ASP A 446 -1.53 28.47 -3.30
C ASP A 446 -1.75 28.73 -4.80
N ALA A 447 -2.22 29.92 -5.16
CA ALA A 447 -2.29 30.37 -6.56
C ALA A 447 -0.93 30.35 -7.27
N TRP A 448 0.19 30.47 -6.53
CA TRP A 448 1.54 30.35 -7.06
C TRP A 448 2.23 29.04 -6.66
N THR A 449 2.09 28.60 -5.41
CA THR A 449 2.86 27.44 -4.94
C THR A 449 2.38 26.12 -5.55
N THR A 450 1.08 25.95 -5.75
CA THR A 450 0.50 24.75 -6.36
C THR A 450 0.97 24.55 -7.81
N PRO A 451 0.79 25.53 -8.73
CA PRO A 451 1.28 25.38 -10.10
C PRO A 451 2.80 25.28 -10.20
N ALA A 452 3.57 25.86 -9.28
CA ALA A 452 5.02 25.70 -9.26
C ALA A 452 5.44 24.29 -8.83
N LYS A 453 4.81 23.73 -7.78
CA LYS A 453 5.03 22.34 -7.35
C LYS A 453 4.67 21.33 -8.43
N ALA A 454 3.55 21.55 -9.13
CA ALA A 454 3.11 20.71 -10.25
C ALA A 454 4.11 20.70 -11.42
N ARG A 455 4.94 21.74 -11.57
CA ARG A 455 6.04 21.78 -12.55
C ARG A 455 7.33 21.20 -12.01
N TYR A 456 7.67 21.52 -10.76
CA TYR A 456 8.95 21.16 -10.16
C TYR A 456 9.06 19.67 -9.87
N TRP A 457 8.06 19.07 -9.21
CA TRP A 457 8.19 17.70 -8.71
C TRP A 457 8.35 16.64 -9.81
N PRO A 458 7.58 16.67 -10.92
CA PRO A 458 7.80 15.75 -12.03
C PRO A 458 9.19 15.91 -12.66
N ALA A 459 9.63 17.15 -12.91
CA ALA A 459 10.96 17.39 -13.48
C ALA A 459 12.09 16.99 -12.51
N ALA A 460 11.89 17.15 -11.21
CA ALA A 460 12.81 16.70 -10.17
C ALA A 460 12.89 15.18 -10.10
N GLU A 461 11.77 14.47 -10.32
CA GLU A 461 11.75 13.01 -10.44
C GLU A 461 12.57 12.51 -11.64
N ASP A 462 12.36 13.11 -12.82
CA ASP A 462 13.14 12.76 -14.01
C ASP A 462 14.65 12.95 -13.78
N GLN A 463 15.02 14.08 -13.16
CA GLN A 463 16.40 14.37 -12.81
C GLN A 463 16.95 13.41 -11.76
N PHE A 464 16.15 13.03 -10.77
CA PHE A 464 16.52 12.06 -9.75
C PHE A 464 16.85 10.71 -10.39
N TRP A 465 15.93 10.16 -11.19
CA TRP A 465 16.14 8.86 -11.81
C TRP A 465 17.24 8.87 -12.87
N ALA A 466 17.45 10.00 -13.56
CA ALA A 466 18.58 10.16 -14.47
C ALA A 466 19.92 10.03 -13.74
N VAL A 467 20.08 10.66 -12.56
CA VAL A 467 21.33 10.54 -11.78
C VAL A 467 21.44 9.16 -11.12
N PHE A 468 20.33 8.64 -10.58
CA PHE A 468 20.32 7.35 -9.88
C PHE A 468 20.75 6.19 -10.81
N ARG A 469 20.32 6.19 -12.06
CA ARG A 469 20.70 5.14 -13.04
C ARG A 469 22.19 5.13 -13.40
N GLU A 470 22.88 6.24 -13.23
CA GLU A 470 24.32 6.35 -13.50
C GLU A 470 25.17 5.88 -12.31
N LEU A 471 24.55 5.59 -11.16
CA LEU A 471 25.27 5.10 -9.98
C LEU A 471 25.83 3.69 -10.25
N SER A 472 27.09 3.49 -9.87
CA SER A 472 27.73 2.18 -9.97
C SER A 472 27.01 1.12 -9.14
N ARG A 473 26.76 -0.04 -9.77
CA ARG A 473 26.27 -1.27 -9.11
C ARG A 473 27.41 -2.18 -8.61
N ASP A 474 28.66 -1.85 -8.94
CA ASP A 474 29.83 -2.66 -8.56
C ASP A 474 30.18 -2.47 -7.07
N PRO A 475 30.11 -3.54 -6.24
CA PRO A 475 30.46 -3.47 -4.82
C PRO A 475 31.94 -3.14 -4.57
N ALA A 476 32.84 -3.45 -5.51
CA ALA A 476 34.27 -3.19 -5.38
C ALA A 476 34.65 -1.73 -5.69
N ARG A 477 33.74 -0.95 -6.27
CA ARG A 477 34.01 0.41 -6.74
C ARG A 477 33.67 1.45 -5.67
N ILE A 478 34.70 2.15 -5.16
CA ILE A 478 34.54 3.23 -4.18
C ILE A 478 33.87 4.48 -4.78
N ASP A 479 34.25 4.84 -6.01
CA ASP A 479 33.63 5.96 -6.72
C ASP A 479 32.32 5.53 -7.38
N THR A 480 31.21 5.96 -6.79
CA THR A 480 29.86 5.66 -7.27
C THR A 480 29.48 6.39 -8.56
N GLY A 481 30.30 7.34 -9.04
CA GLY A 481 29.98 8.19 -10.19
C GLY A 481 29.06 9.37 -9.86
N PHE A 482 28.78 9.62 -8.58
CA PHE A 482 27.86 10.66 -8.14
C PHE A 482 28.46 12.08 -8.26
N ASP A 483 28.06 12.85 -9.28
CA ASP A 483 28.36 14.29 -9.40
C ASP A 483 27.39 15.14 -8.57
N PHE A 484 27.74 15.35 -7.29
CA PHE A 484 26.96 16.19 -6.37
C PHE A 484 26.73 17.61 -6.90
N GLU A 485 27.77 18.26 -7.45
CA GLU A 485 27.66 19.64 -7.93
C GLU A 485 26.82 19.74 -9.20
N GLY A 486 26.90 18.74 -10.08
CA GLY A 486 26.02 18.57 -11.22
C GLY A 486 24.55 18.44 -10.81
N ALA A 487 24.25 17.51 -9.91
CA ALA A 487 22.90 17.31 -9.38
C ALA A 487 22.36 18.58 -8.69
N ARG A 488 23.17 19.23 -7.86
CA ARG A 488 22.82 20.49 -7.18
C ARG A 488 22.44 21.59 -8.17
N ARG A 489 23.25 21.78 -9.23
CA ARG A 489 22.97 22.76 -10.29
C ARG A 489 21.68 22.41 -11.05
N ALA A 490 21.44 21.12 -11.31
CA ALA A 490 20.23 20.68 -12.01
C ALA A 490 18.96 20.99 -11.22
N PHE A 491 18.88 20.58 -9.94
CA PHE A 491 17.70 20.86 -9.11
C PHE A 491 17.47 22.36 -8.87
N LEU A 492 18.54 23.15 -8.71
CA LEU A 492 18.41 24.61 -8.63
C LEU A 492 17.78 25.19 -9.90
N ARG A 493 18.24 24.77 -11.08
CA ARG A 493 17.67 25.24 -12.36
C ARG A 493 16.20 24.87 -12.49
N LEU A 494 15.81 23.66 -12.08
CA LEU A 494 14.40 23.24 -12.08
C LEU A 494 13.53 24.13 -11.18
N ALA A 495 14.01 24.43 -9.97
CA ALA A 495 13.32 25.32 -9.04
C ALA A 495 13.23 26.76 -9.57
N GLU A 496 14.31 27.28 -10.19
CA GLU A 496 14.31 28.60 -10.82
C GLU A 496 13.33 28.69 -11.99
N ASN A 497 13.30 27.67 -12.86
CA ASN A 497 12.37 27.62 -14.00
C ASN A 497 10.91 27.61 -13.54
N ALA A 498 10.57 26.77 -12.55
CA ALA A 498 9.22 26.69 -12.02
C ALA A 498 8.78 28.00 -11.31
N TYR A 499 9.71 28.64 -10.58
CA TYR A 499 9.50 29.94 -9.95
C TYR A 499 9.26 31.06 -10.98
N ASP A 500 10.12 31.15 -11.99
CA ASP A 500 10.06 32.19 -13.02
C ASP A 500 8.80 32.05 -13.89
N GLU A 501 8.39 30.82 -14.22
CA GLU A 501 7.18 30.56 -15.02
C GLU A 501 5.91 31.07 -14.33
N VAL A 502 5.74 30.75 -13.05
CA VAL A 502 4.53 31.12 -12.28
C VAL A 502 4.48 32.62 -11.98
N THR A 503 5.63 33.26 -11.82
CA THR A 503 5.71 34.68 -11.47
C THR A 503 5.77 35.61 -12.69
N ARG A 504 5.90 35.06 -13.91
CA ARG A 504 6.07 35.84 -15.16
C ARG A 504 5.01 36.93 -15.38
N SER A 505 3.75 36.65 -15.05
CA SER A 505 2.66 37.60 -15.33
C SER A 505 2.73 38.87 -14.48
N VAL A 506 3.34 38.82 -13.29
CA VAL A 506 3.37 39.97 -12.36
C VAL A 506 4.63 40.81 -12.46
N THR A 507 5.69 40.29 -13.08
CA THR A 507 6.96 41.02 -13.28
C THR A 507 6.85 42.17 -14.28
N GLY A 508 5.72 42.29 -15.01
CA GLY A 508 5.41 43.47 -15.83
C GLY A 508 5.11 44.74 -15.02
N SER A 509 4.85 44.62 -13.72
CA SER A 509 4.64 45.76 -12.81
C SER A 509 5.89 46.01 -11.95
N GLN A 510 6.18 47.26 -11.60
CA GLN A 510 7.31 47.58 -10.70
C GLN A 510 7.18 46.88 -9.34
N ARG A 511 5.95 46.83 -8.79
CA ARG A 511 5.64 46.16 -7.53
C ARG A 511 5.92 44.64 -7.61
N GLY A 512 5.41 43.98 -8.64
CA GLY A 512 5.62 42.55 -8.85
C GLY A 512 7.07 42.20 -9.16
N ALA A 513 7.75 42.98 -10.03
CA ALA A 513 9.17 42.80 -10.32
C ALA A 513 10.04 42.86 -9.06
N LYS A 514 9.80 43.87 -8.20
CA LYS A 514 10.51 44.01 -6.92
C LYS A 514 10.25 42.82 -5.99
N ALA A 515 8.98 42.46 -5.80
CA ALA A 515 8.59 41.34 -4.92
C ALA A 515 9.22 40.01 -5.35
N VAL A 516 9.18 39.72 -6.66
CA VAL A 516 9.70 38.49 -7.25
C VAL A 516 11.23 38.46 -7.17
N PHE A 517 11.92 39.56 -7.48
CA PHE A 517 13.38 39.63 -7.47
C PHE A 517 13.96 39.47 -6.06
N GLU A 518 13.41 40.17 -5.06
CA GLU A 518 13.88 40.10 -3.68
C GLU A 518 13.70 38.69 -3.08
N ALA A 519 12.59 38.02 -3.39
CA ALA A 519 12.31 36.68 -2.90
C ALA A 519 13.16 35.60 -3.59
N ARG A 520 13.52 35.80 -4.87
CA ARG A 520 14.31 34.84 -5.67
C ARG A 520 15.66 34.50 -5.05
N VAL A 521 16.28 35.45 -4.32
CA VAL A 521 17.54 35.22 -3.60
C VAL A 521 17.46 34.00 -2.67
N GLY A 522 16.27 33.73 -2.10
CA GLY A 522 16.02 32.58 -1.22
C GLY A 522 16.26 31.21 -1.85
N LEU A 523 16.27 31.09 -3.18
CA LEU A 523 16.60 29.85 -3.90
C LEU A 523 18.08 29.49 -3.75
N ARG A 524 18.95 30.51 -3.71
CA ARG A 524 20.42 30.37 -3.77
C ARG A 524 21.10 30.48 -2.41
N LEU A 525 20.42 30.99 -1.39
CA LEU A 525 21.00 31.15 -0.05
C LEU A 525 21.57 29.83 0.49
N PRO A 526 22.74 29.84 1.15
CA PRO A 526 23.21 28.69 1.91
C PRO A 526 22.16 28.30 2.97
N SER A 527 22.10 27.01 3.30
CA SER A 527 21.29 26.56 4.43
C SER A 527 21.75 27.31 5.67
N GLY A 528 20.89 28.11 6.30
CA GLY A 528 21.22 28.71 7.61
C GLY A 528 21.61 27.59 8.58
N ASN A 529 22.76 27.74 9.24
CA ASN A 529 23.43 26.78 10.11
C ASN A 529 22.53 25.65 10.66
N ARG A 530 22.73 24.42 10.18
CA ARG A 530 22.58 23.25 11.08
C ARG A 530 23.70 23.42 12.12
N PRO A 531 23.42 23.39 13.45
CA PRO A 531 24.51 23.27 14.39
C PRO A 531 25.21 21.94 14.08
N THR A 532 26.47 22.03 13.67
CA THR A 532 27.40 20.91 13.71
C THR A 532 27.39 20.41 15.16
N GLN A 533 26.75 19.26 15.41
CA GLN A 533 27.08 18.48 16.58
C GLN A 533 28.55 18.10 16.39
N GLY A 534 29.41 18.80 17.13
CA GLY A 534 30.82 18.50 17.16
C GLY A 534 30.99 17.06 17.63
N LEU A 535 31.62 16.26 16.78
CA LEU A 535 32.46 15.16 17.23
C LEU A 535 33.50 15.74 18.17
N THR A 536 33.22 15.75 19.47
CA THR A 536 34.27 15.83 20.49
C THR A 536 34.90 14.46 20.57
N ALA A 537 36.01 14.31 19.84
CA ALA A 537 37.03 13.36 20.19
C ALA A 537 37.55 13.69 21.59
N ASP A 538 37.28 12.76 22.51
CA ASP A 538 38.23 12.20 23.47
C ASP A 538 39.15 13.15 24.25
N ARG A 539 38.93 13.25 25.56
CA ARG A 539 39.98 13.37 26.57
C ARG A 539 39.54 12.70 27.88
N SER A 540 40.32 11.67 28.23
CA SER A 540 40.46 10.95 29.53
C SER A 540 39.39 9.95 29.93
#